data_AF-A0A2G3PY80-F1
#
_entry.id   AF-A0A2G3PY80-F1
#
_cell.length_a   1.000
_cell.length_b   1.000
_cell.length_c   1.000
_cell.angle_alpha   90.00
_cell.angle_beta   90.00
_cell.angle_gamma   90.00
#
_symmetry.space_group_name_H-M   'P 1'
#
loop_
_entity.id
_entity.type
_entity.pdbx_description
1 polymer ?
#
loop_
_entity_poly.entity_id
_entity_poly.type
_entity_poly.pdbx_seq_one_letter_code
_entity_poly.pdbx_strand_id
1 'polypeptide(L)'
;MKKLLVLIMALVMTLSLAACGGSKATPAVAPSTPASSTPAQVEEVEFTEEQQALAQEFMSMVEEFDAVADKVNANPELLSSEELVTAMNDLSNEIIKADEYFASPETLTPEVMGALTVAIDVGRQFIAEASAALDEAGH
;
A
#
# COMPACT_ATOMS: atom_id res chain seq x y z
N MET A 1 -10.03 17.18 9.39
CA MET A 1 -9.36 18.16 8.50
C MET A 1 -7.86 18.21 8.79
N LYS A 2 -7.33 19.09 9.67
CA LYS A 2 -5.86 19.16 9.94
C LYS A 2 -5.14 17.84 10.29
N LYS A 3 -5.84 16.91 10.94
CA LYS A 3 -5.30 15.59 11.29
C LYS A 3 -5.12 14.67 10.07
N LEU A 4 -6.02 14.77 9.08
CA LEU A 4 -5.94 14.02 7.82
C LEU A 4 -4.64 14.34 7.08
N LEU A 5 -4.24 15.62 7.03
CA LEU A 5 -2.99 16.04 6.39
C LEU A 5 -1.75 15.45 7.08
N VAL A 6 -1.76 15.32 8.41
CA VAL A 6 -0.66 14.70 9.16
C VAL A 6 -0.56 13.21 8.85
N LEU A 7 -1.71 12.53 8.72
CA LEU A 7 -1.77 11.10 8.41
C LEU A 7 -1.30 10.82 6.97
N ILE A 8 -1.67 11.65 5.99
CA ILE A 8 -1.13 11.55 4.62
C ILE A 8 0.39 11.71 4.61
N MET A 9 0.91 12.71 5.33
CA MET A 9 2.36 12.90 5.36
C MET A 9 3.10 11.72 5.99
N ALA A 10 2.52 11.08 7.01
CA ALA A 10 3.06 9.86 7.60
C ALA A 10 3.05 8.68 6.61
N LEU A 11 1.98 8.53 5.82
CA LEU A 11 1.81 7.46 4.84
C LEU A 11 2.86 7.53 3.70
N VAL A 12 3.12 8.72 3.18
CA VAL A 12 4.14 8.90 2.13
C VAL A 12 5.55 8.54 2.65
N MET A 13 5.83 8.81 3.93
CA MET A 13 7.14 8.49 4.51
C MET A 13 7.36 7.00 4.74
N THR A 14 6.32 6.22 5.05
CA THR A 14 6.45 4.78 5.31
C THR A 14 6.73 4.00 4.04
N LEU A 15 6.06 4.35 2.92
CA LEU A 15 6.21 3.66 1.63
C LEU A 15 7.47 4.07 0.86
N SER A 16 8.05 5.25 1.14
CA SER A 16 9.28 5.71 0.48
C SER A 16 10.55 4.94 0.87
N LEU A 17 10.53 4.24 2.01
CA LEU A 17 11.71 3.52 2.53
C LEU A 17 11.90 2.14 1.88
N ALA A 18 10.82 1.47 1.50
CA ALA A 18 10.83 0.15 0.87
C ALA A 18 11.39 0.16 -0.57
N ALA A 19 11.39 1.31 -1.24
CA ALA A 19 11.79 1.44 -2.64
C ALA A 19 13.30 1.63 -2.88
N CYS A 20 14.13 1.75 -1.83
CA CYS A 20 15.57 1.98 -1.95
C CYS A 20 16.41 0.71 -1.64
N GLY A 21 16.09 -0.41 -2.30
CA GLY A 21 16.82 -1.68 -2.18
C GLY A 21 17.37 -2.23 -3.51
N GLY A 22 17.23 -1.50 -4.63
CA GLY A 22 17.64 -1.92 -5.96
C GLY A 22 19.17 -1.98 -6.14
N SER A 23 19.81 -3.06 -5.69
CA SER A 23 21.23 -3.30 -5.91
C SER A 23 21.51 -3.59 -7.39
N LYS A 24 22.11 -2.62 -8.09
CA LYS A 24 22.68 -2.78 -9.43
C LYS A 24 23.92 -3.68 -9.38
N ALA A 25 23.73 -4.99 -9.58
CA ALA A 25 24.85 -5.91 -9.79
C ALA A 25 25.51 -5.63 -11.16
N THR A 26 26.82 -5.33 -11.15
CA THR A 26 27.65 -5.31 -12.37
C THR A 26 28.45 -6.62 -12.45
N PRO A 27 28.40 -7.38 -13.57
CA PRO A 27 29.11 -8.67 -13.69
C PRO A 27 30.60 -8.51 -13.96
N ALA A 28 31.44 -9.28 -13.26
CA ALA A 28 32.80 -9.60 -13.71
C ALA A 28 32.82 -11.02 -14.31
N VAL A 29 33.38 -11.14 -15.51
CA VAL A 29 33.33 -12.31 -16.41
C VAL A 29 34.52 -13.27 -16.19
N ALA A 30 34.17 -14.54 -15.86
CA ALA A 30 34.66 -15.89 -16.31
C ALA A 30 36.19 -16.22 -16.39
N PRO A 31 36.65 -17.50 -16.61
CA PRO A 31 35.93 -18.78 -16.88
C PRO A 31 36.48 -20.09 -16.22
N SER A 32 35.69 -21.19 -16.24
CA SER A 32 36.04 -22.56 -16.76
C SER A 32 35.16 -23.72 -16.23
N THR A 33 34.28 -24.25 -17.10
CA THR A 33 33.99 -25.69 -17.40
C THR A 33 33.35 -26.64 -16.35
N PRO A 34 32.57 -27.69 -16.71
CA PRO A 34 31.36 -27.79 -17.56
C PRO A 34 30.12 -28.43 -16.85
N ALA A 35 28.96 -28.24 -17.46
CA ALA A 35 27.75 -29.10 -17.48
C ALA A 35 27.10 -29.58 -16.15
N SER A 36 25.88 -29.11 -15.89
CA SER A 36 24.76 -30.01 -15.61
C SER A 36 23.43 -29.37 -16.01
N SER A 37 22.68 -30.11 -16.80
CA SER A 37 21.37 -29.75 -17.34
C SER A 37 20.30 -29.93 -16.26
N THR A 38 19.72 -28.83 -15.81
CA THR A 38 18.38 -28.82 -15.20
C THR A 38 17.68 -27.60 -15.79
N PRO A 39 16.51 -27.72 -16.44
CA PRO A 39 15.67 -26.55 -16.61
C PRO A 39 15.40 -26.07 -15.20
N ALA A 40 15.85 -24.87 -14.83
CA ALA A 40 15.36 -24.23 -13.62
C ALA A 40 13.85 -24.22 -13.77
N GLN A 41 13.18 -25.13 -13.05
CA GLN A 41 11.75 -25.00 -12.84
C GLN A 41 11.67 -23.67 -12.12
N VAL A 42 11.08 -22.68 -12.80
CA VAL A 42 10.59 -21.50 -12.14
C VAL A 42 9.50 -22.05 -11.23
N GLU A 43 9.86 -22.47 -10.03
CA GLU A 43 8.89 -22.73 -8.98
C GLU A 43 8.20 -21.39 -8.80
N GLU A 44 6.94 -21.33 -9.20
CA GLU A 44 6.06 -20.24 -8.88
C GLU A 44 6.01 -20.22 -7.35
N VAL A 45 6.75 -19.28 -6.76
CA VAL A 45 6.77 -19.11 -5.30
C VAL A 45 5.34 -18.74 -4.92
N GLU A 46 4.69 -19.58 -4.13
CA GLU A 46 3.36 -19.27 -3.59
C GLU A 46 3.49 -18.28 -2.42
N PHE A 47 2.45 -17.48 -2.18
CA PHE A 47 2.40 -16.60 -1.02
C PHE A 47 2.37 -17.40 0.29
N THR A 48 3.15 -16.97 1.28
CA THR A 48 3.10 -17.55 2.63
C THR A 48 1.79 -17.18 3.34
N GLU A 49 1.45 -17.87 4.43
CA GLU A 49 0.26 -17.56 5.23
C GLU A 49 0.28 -16.12 5.76
N GLU A 50 1.45 -15.63 6.19
CA GLU A 50 1.62 -14.26 6.68
C GLU A 50 1.41 -13.23 5.58
N GLN A 51 1.90 -13.50 4.37
CA GLN A 51 1.70 -12.63 3.21
C GLN A 51 0.22 -12.57 2.80
N GLN A 52 -0.48 -13.72 2.84
CA GLN A 52 -1.91 -13.78 2.57
C GLN A 52 -2.73 -13.06 3.64
N ALA A 53 -2.37 -13.19 4.92
CA ALA A 53 -3.03 -12.48 6.00
C ALA A 53 -2.89 -10.96 5.85
N LEU A 54 -1.68 -10.48 5.53
CA LEU A 54 -1.43 -9.06 5.28
C LEU A 54 -2.22 -8.56 4.06
N ALA A 55 -2.32 -9.35 2.98
CA ALA A 55 -3.13 -9.01 1.83
C ALA A 55 -4.62 -8.88 2.18
N GLN A 56 -5.15 -9.77 3.03
CA GLN A 56 -6.52 -9.68 3.52
C GLN A 56 -6.75 -8.43 4.37
N GLU A 57 -5.81 -8.10 5.26
CA GLU A 57 -5.88 -6.88 6.08
C GLU A 57 -5.85 -5.61 5.21
N PHE A 58 -5.02 -5.61 4.16
CA PHE A 58 -4.95 -4.55 3.17
C PHE A 58 -6.28 -4.42 2.40
N MET A 59 -6.80 -5.51 1.83
CA MET A 59 -8.09 -5.49 1.12
C MET A 59 -9.24 -4.99 1.99
N SER A 60 -9.29 -5.43 3.25
CA SER A 60 -10.30 -4.94 4.19
C SER A 60 -10.20 -3.43 4.43
N MET A 61 -8.99 -2.85 4.47
CA MET A 61 -8.82 -1.41 4.57
C MET A 61 -9.29 -0.70 3.28
N VAL A 62 -9.01 -1.28 2.10
CA VAL A 62 -9.46 -0.72 0.81
C VAL A 62 -11.00 -0.68 0.75
N GLU A 63 -11.68 -1.73 1.18
CA GLU A 63 -13.15 -1.74 1.25
C GLU A 63 -13.71 -0.65 2.16
N GLU A 64 -13.06 -0.41 3.31
CA GLU A 64 -13.44 0.68 4.22
C GLU A 64 -13.20 2.06 3.59
N PHE A 65 -12.09 2.22 2.86
CA PHE A 65 -11.80 3.45 2.12
C PHE A 65 -12.85 3.71 1.03
N ASP A 66 -13.19 2.70 0.24
CA ASP A 66 -14.18 2.80 -0.83
C ASP A 66 -15.55 3.20 -0.29
N ALA A 67 -15.96 2.65 0.85
CA ALA A 67 -17.21 3.05 1.52
C ALA A 67 -17.22 4.54 1.91
N VAL A 68 -16.09 5.08 2.37
CA VAL A 68 -15.96 6.52 2.68
C VAL A 68 -15.91 7.34 1.40
N ALA A 69 -15.18 6.91 0.39
CA ALA A 69 -15.09 7.57 -0.91
C ALA A 69 -16.48 7.68 -1.57
N ASP A 70 -17.28 6.62 -1.51
CA ASP A 70 -18.65 6.61 -2.02
C ASP A 70 -19.54 7.64 -1.31
N LYS A 71 -19.44 7.75 0.03
CA LYS A 71 -20.16 8.79 0.79
C LYS A 71 -19.75 10.20 0.35
N VAL A 72 -18.45 10.45 0.19
CA VAL A 72 -17.93 11.73 -0.27
C VAL A 72 -18.42 12.04 -1.69
N ASN A 73 -18.33 11.07 -2.60
CA ASN A 73 -18.75 11.21 -3.99
C ASN A 73 -20.26 11.42 -4.16
N ALA A 74 -21.08 10.86 -3.27
CA ALA A 74 -22.53 11.07 -3.27
C ALA A 74 -22.94 12.47 -2.77
N ASN A 75 -22.02 13.26 -2.23
CA ASN A 75 -22.32 14.53 -1.58
C ASN A 75 -21.57 15.73 -2.21
N PRO A 76 -22.28 16.59 -2.97
CA PRO A 76 -21.69 17.77 -3.61
C PRO A 76 -21.03 18.78 -2.66
N GLU A 77 -21.51 18.91 -1.42
CA GLU A 77 -20.92 19.84 -0.45
C GLU A 77 -19.55 19.34 0.01
N LEU A 78 -19.41 18.02 0.21
CA LEU A 78 -18.14 17.40 0.56
C LEU A 78 -17.14 17.42 -0.60
N LEU A 79 -17.61 17.22 -1.83
CA LEU A 79 -16.80 17.36 -3.04
C LEU A 79 -16.28 18.79 -3.25
N SER A 80 -16.95 19.79 -2.67
CA SER A 80 -16.49 21.18 -2.72
C SER A 80 -15.34 21.46 -1.75
N SER A 81 -15.03 20.52 -0.85
CA SER A 81 -13.90 20.62 0.08
C SER A 81 -12.61 20.13 -0.59
N GLU A 82 -11.82 21.07 -1.11
CA GLU A 82 -10.52 20.78 -1.75
C GLU A 82 -9.57 20.02 -0.81
N GLU A 83 -9.55 20.35 0.48
CA GLU A 83 -8.71 19.66 1.47
C GLU A 83 -9.10 18.18 1.62
N LEU A 84 -10.41 17.89 1.71
CA LEU A 84 -10.90 16.52 1.85
C LEU A 84 -10.66 15.71 0.57
N VAL A 85 -11.00 16.28 -0.58
CA VAL A 85 -10.82 15.62 -1.88
C VAL A 85 -9.34 15.34 -2.15
N THR A 86 -8.46 16.29 -1.86
CA THR A 86 -7.01 16.09 -1.99
C THR A 86 -6.53 14.97 -1.08
N ALA A 87 -6.92 15.00 0.20
CA ALA A 87 -6.51 13.98 1.15
C ALA A 87 -7.02 12.58 0.78
N MET A 88 -8.27 12.45 0.30
CA MET A 88 -8.82 11.18 -0.19
C MET A 88 -8.06 10.68 -1.43
N ASN A 89 -7.73 11.57 -2.37
CA ASN A 89 -6.95 11.21 -3.56
C ASN A 89 -5.52 10.80 -3.20
N ASP A 90 -4.88 11.48 -2.26
CA ASP A 90 -3.54 11.13 -1.80
C ASP A 90 -3.52 9.74 -1.14
N LEU A 91 -4.50 9.44 -0.28
CA LEU A 91 -4.64 8.09 0.28
C LEU A 91 -4.90 7.05 -0.82
N SER A 92 -5.78 7.34 -1.79
CA SER A 92 -6.04 6.44 -2.93
C SER A 92 -4.76 6.13 -3.72
N ASN A 93 -3.92 7.14 -3.96
CA ASN A 93 -2.64 6.94 -4.65
C ASN A 93 -1.68 6.06 -3.84
N GLU A 94 -1.61 6.23 -2.52
CA GLU A 94 -0.79 5.35 -1.67
C GLU A 94 -1.35 3.94 -1.56
N ILE A 95 -2.68 3.76 -1.56
CA ILE A 95 -3.32 2.44 -1.65
C ILE A 95 -2.90 1.74 -2.95
N ILE A 96 -2.96 2.43 -4.10
CA ILE A 96 -2.55 1.85 -5.39
C ILE A 96 -1.08 1.44 -5.35
N LYS A 97 -0.19 2.26 -4.80
CA LYS A 97 1.23 1.90 -4.65
C LYS A 97 1.43 0.71 -3.70
N ALA A 98 0.64 0.62 -2.64
CA ALA A 98 0.71 -0.49 -1.70
C ALA A 98 0.26 -1.81 -2.36
N ASP A 99 -0.78 -1.76 -3.20
CA ASP A 99 -1.29 -2.91 -3.96
C ASP A 99 -0.21 -3.53 -4.87
N GLU A 100 0.64 -2.70 -5.49
CA GLU A 100 1.73 -3.16 -6.36
C GLU A 100 2.70 -4.14 -5.65
N TYR A 101 2.87 -4.04 -4.33
CA TYR A 101 3.72 -4.97 -3.56
C TYR A 101 3.11 -6.37 -3.40
N PHE A 102 1.80 -6.52 -3.59
CA PHE A 102 1.12 -7.81 -3.54
C PHE A 102 1.10 -8.51 -4.91
N ALA A 103 1.70 -7.94 -5.95
CA ALA A 103 1.79 -8.57 -7.27
C ALA A 103 2.70 -9.80 -7.31
N SER A 104 3.62 -9.94 -6.34
CA SER A 104 4.53 -11.09 -6.24
C SER A 104 4.88 -11.37 -4.77
N PRO A 105 5.04 -12.64 -4.35
CA PRO A 105 5.49 -12.94 -2.99
C PRO A 105 6.94 -12.52 -2.73
N GLU A 106 7.76 -12.38 -3.78
CA GLU A 106 9.16 -11.94 -3.64
C GLU A 106 9.28 -10.46 -3.26
N THR A 107 8.28 -9.63 -3.59
CA THR A 107 8.27 -8.21 -3.20
C THR A 107 7.90 -8.02 -1.72
N LEU A 108 7.22 -8.99 -1.11
CA LEU A 108 6.81 -8.98 0.30
C LEU A 108 7.93 -9.49 1.22
N THR A 109 9.08 -8.82 1.19
CA THR A 109 10.15 -9.04 2.17
C THR A 109 9.69 -8.62 3.58
N PRO A 110 10.35 -9.09 4.67
CA PRO A 110 9.98 -8.68 6.02
C PRO A 110 9.96 -7.16 6.26
N GLU A 111 10.86 -6.42 5.61
CA GLU A 111 10.90 -4.95 5.68
C GLU A 111 9.69 -4.33 4.98
N VAL A 112 9.36 -4.81 3.78
CA VAL A 112 8.18 -4.36 3.01
C VAL A 112 6.89 -4.70 3.75
N MET A 113 6.76 -5.92 4.27
CA MET A 113 5.60 -6.32 5.07
C MET A 113 5.43 -5.44 6.30
N GLY A 114 6.53 -5.13 7.03
CA GLY A 114 6.48 -4.22 8.17
C GLY A 114 6.05 -2.79 7.78
N ALA A 115 6.55 -2.27 6.66
CA ALA A 115 6.14 -0.96 6.15
C ALA A 115 4.67 -0.94 5.72
N LEU A 116 4.19 -2.02 5.07
CA LEU A 116 2.79 -2.19 4.68
C LEU A 116 1.87 -2.29 5.90
N THR A 117 2.24 -3.02 6.95
CA THR A 117 1.46 -3.05 8.20
C THR A 117 1.29 -1.65 8.78
N VAL A 118 2.36 -0.86 8.86
CA VAL A 118 2.27 0.53 9.36
C VAL A 118 1.41 1.39 8.42
N ALA A 119 1.54 1.21 7.10
CA ALA A 119 0.72 1.94 6.13
C ALA A 119 -0.77 1.59 6.27
N ILE A 120 -1.10 0.32 6.52
CA ILE A 120 -2.47 -0.13 6.77
C ILE A 120 -3.03 0.53 8.05
N ASP A 121 -2.25 0.54 9.14
CA ASP A 121 -2.67 1.17 10.39
C ASP A 121 -2.95 2.67 10.23
N VAL A 122 -2.04 3.39 9.54
CA VAL A 122 -2.19 4.82 9.26
C VAL A 122 -3.39 5.08 8.33
N GLY A 123 -3.56 4.25 7.29
CA GLY A 123 -4.70 4.32 6.38
C GLY A 123 -6.03 4.14 7.10
N ARG A 124 -6.14 3.13 7.97
CA ARG A 124 -7.33 2.90 8.81
C ARG A 124 -7.61 4.07 9.75
N GLN A 125 -6.56 4.66 10.35
CA GLN A 125 -6.72 5.85 11.17
C GLN A 125 -7.26 7.03 10.35
N PHE A 126 -6.77 7.23 9.14
CA PHE A 126 -7.28 8.26 8.23
C PHE A 126 -8.75 8.03 7.91
N ILE A 127 -9.11 6.80 7.52
CA ILE A 127 -10.49 6.42 7.16
C ILE A 127 -11.43 6.65 8.34
N ALA A 128 -11.02 6.30 9.55
CA ALA A 128 -11.81 6.52 10.77
C ALA A 128 -12.02 8.01 11.05
N GLU A 129 -10.98 8.84 10.89
CA GLU A 129 -11.09 10.29 11.06
C GLU A 129 -11.95 10.96 9.97
N ALA A 130 -11.83 10.49 8.73
CA ALA A 130 -12.68 10.94 7.63
C ALA A 130 -14.14 10.57 7.91
N SER A 131 -14.41 9.31 8.25
CA SER A 131 -15.75 8.83 8.61
C SER A 131 -16.38 9.62 9.76
N ALA A 132 -15.63 9.86 10.84
CA ALA A 132 -16.13 10.65 11.97
C ALA A 132 -16.46 12.10 11.56
N ALA A 133 -15.64 12.71 10.69
CA ALA A 133 -15.92 14.04 10.18
C ALA A 133 -17.17 14.09 9.28
N LEU A 134 -17.45 13.01 8.54
CA LEU A 134 -18.69 12.87 7.75
C LEU A 134 -19.92 12.76 8.66
N ASP A 135 -19.85 11.90 9.68
CA ASP A 135 -20.94 11.68 10.63
C ASP A 135 -21.26 12.99 11.40
N GLU A 136 -20.24 13.76 11.82
CA GLU A 136 -20.40 15.06 12.46
C GLU A 136 -21.06 16.12 11.54
N ALA A 137 -20.81 16.03 10.22
CA ALA A 137 -21.43 16.89 9.23
C ALA A 137 -22.87 16.44 8.85
N GLY A 138 -23.32 15.29 9.36
CA GLY A 138 -24.64 14.72 9.08
C GLY A 138 -24.71 13.93 7.77
N HIS A 139 -23.61 13.28 7.38
CA HIS A 139 -23.46 12.56 6.11
C HIS A 139 -23.07 11.09 6.27
#